data_AF-A0A3D1BTR1-F1
#
_entry.id   AF-A0A3D1BTR1-F1
#
_cell.length_a   1.000
_cell.length_b   1.000
_cell.length_c   1.000
_cell.angle_alpha   90.00
_cell.angle_beta   90.00
_cell.angle_gamma   90.00
#
_symmetry.space_group_name_H-M   'P 1'
#
loop_
_entity.id
_entity.type
_entity.pdbx_description
1 polymer ?
#
loop_
_entity_poly.entity_id
_entity_poly.type
_entity_poly.pdbx_seq_one_letter_code
_entity_poly.pdbx_strand_id
1 'polypeptide(L)'
;AGEYPEEIRGHSVEPVEGISLVDAFKGKPLSPRDFLYQQWSTNRALFKGDYKISSFRANEWELYNITEDRSELKNLAKEKPGIFKEMVEYWRDIAENIDHLPDQLLFKLPSDELEEKWGDRYNDDILKPESIENFYKNVYPDLGFEVEK
;
A
#
# COMPACT_ATOMS: atom_id res chain seq x y z
N ALA A 1 15.91 -25.27 -10.92
CA ALA A 1 15.72 -23.81 -10.98
C ALA A 1 17.11 -23.19 -11.06
N GLY A 2 17.27 -22.00 -11.63
CA GLY A 2 18.53 -21.27 -11.52
C GLY A 2 18.67 -20.69 -10.10
N GLU A 3 19.90 -20.55 -9.62
CA GLU A 3 20.20 -19.87 -8.36
C GLU A 3 20.30 -18.36 -8.62
N TYR A 4 19.71 -17.55 -7.73
CA TYR A 4 19.81 -16.10 -7.80
C TYR A 4 21.15 -15.66 -7.18
N PRO A 5 21.97 -14.83 -7.86
CA PRO A 5 23.29 -14.48 -7.38
C PRO A 5 23.23 -13.51 -6.19
N GLU A 6 24.07 -13.73 -5.18
CA GLU A 6 24.23 -12.81 -4.05
C GLU A 6 25.12 -11.61 -4.42
N GLU A 7 26.01 -11.77 -5.41
CA GLU A 7 26.95 -10.74 -5.85
C GLU A 7 27.04 -10.68 -7.38
N ILE A 8 27.07 -9.47 -7.93
CA ILE A 8 27.36 -9.21 -9.34
C ILE A 8 28.46 -8.16 -9.42
N ARG A 9 29.61 -8.54 -10.00
CA ARG A 9 30.76 -7.64 -10.24
C ARG A 9 31.28 -6.93 -8.97
N GLY A 10 31.37 -7.61 -7.83
CA GLY A 10 31.84 -6.99 -6.59
C GLY A 10 30.75 -6.26 -5.79
N HIS A 11 29.51 -6.26 -6.26
CA HIS A 11 28.40 -5.58 -5.60
C HIS A 11 27.39 -6.60 -5.09
N SER A 12 27.01 -6.48 -3.81
CA SER A 12 25.89 -7.22 -3.23
C SER A 12 24.61 -6.88 -3.99
N VAL A 13 23.82 -7.90 -4.29
CA VAL A 13 22.52 -7.74 -4.93
C VAL A 13 21.44 -7.87 -3.86
N GLU A 14 20.36 -7.10 -4.00
CA GLU A 14 19.17 -7.27 -3.16
C GLU A 14 18.57 -8.67 -3.37
N PRO A 15 18.10 -9.33 -2.30
CA PRO A 15 17.41 -10.61 -2.42
C PRO A 15 16.22 -10.54 -3.38
N VAL A 16 15.91 -11.66 -4.03
CA VAL A 16 14.70 -11.76 -4.84
C VAL A 16 13.46 -11.83 -3.95
N GLU A 17 12.56 -10.85 -4.09
CA GLU A 17 11.28 -10.80 -3.35
C GLU A 17 10.22 -11.76 -3.93
N GLY A 18 10.43 -12.23 -5.16
CA GLY A 18 9.52 -13.13 -5.87
C GLY A 18 9.78 -14.61 -5.57
N ILE A 19 8.75 -15.44 -5.80
CA ILE A 19 8.87 -16.91 -5.79
C ILE A 19 8.92 -17.47 -7.20
N SER A 20 9.61 -18.61 -7.37
CA SER A 20 9.67 -19.28 -8.67
C SER A 20 8.30 -19.81 -9.12
N LEU A 21 7.94 -19.53 -10.38
CA LEU A 21 6.71 -20.06 -10.99
C LEU A 21 6.89 -21.44 -11.65
N VAL A 22 8.10 -22.01 -11.61
CA VAL A 22 8.41 -23.29 -12.30
C VAL A 22 7.50 -24.42 -11.82
N ASP A 23 7.17 -24.46 -10.53
CA ASP A 23 6.29 -25.49 -9.98
C ASP A 23 4.83 -25.29 -10.44
N ALA A 24 4.35 -24.05 -10.54
CA ALA A 24 3.02 -23.76 -11.11
C ALA A 24 2.90 -24.23 -12.56
N PHE A 25 3.93 -24.01 -13.39
CA PHE A 25 3.93 -24.49 -14.77
C PHE A 25 3.93 -26.03 -14.89
N LYS A 26 4.27 -26.73 -13.80
CA LYS A 26 4.19 -28.20 -13.70
C LYS A 26 2.90 -28.69 -13.04
N GLY A 27 1.94 -27.81 -12.81
CA GLY A 27 0.67 -28.14 -12.15
C GLY A 27 0.80 -28.39 -10.64
N LYS A 28 1.91 -28.00 -10.02
CA LYS A 28 2.10 -28.06 -8.56
C LYS A 28 1.64 -26.75 -7.91
N PRO A 29 1.20 -26.79 -6.65
CA PRO A 29 0.89 -25.57 -5.92
C PRO A 29 2.14 -24.69 -5.78
N LEU A 30 1.95 -23.37 -5.83
CA LEU A 30 2.99 -22.42 -5.45
C LEU A 30 3.15 -22.43 -3.93
N SER A 31 4.36 -22.11 -3.46
CA SER A 31 4.56 -21.74 -2.07
C SER A 31 3.63 -20.57 -1.72
N PRO A 32 3.01 -20.56 -0.52
CA PRO A 32 2.24 -19.42 -0.07
C PRO A 32 3.15 -18.19 0.00
N ARG A 33 2.57 -17.03 -0.28
CA ARG A 33 3.24 -15.74 -0.10
C ARG A 33 2.48 -14.95 0.95
N ASP A 34 3.23 -14.31 1.83
CA ASP A 34 2.66 -13.61 2.97
C ASP A 34 1.88 -12.35 2.55
N PHE A 35 2.40 -11.61 1.58
CA PHE A 35 1.77 -10.39 1.08
C PHE A 35 2.06 -10.08 -0.40
N LEU A 36 1.35 -9.10 -0.97
CA LEU A 36 1.75 -8.39 -2.18
C LEU A 36 1.73 -6.89 -1.90
N TYR A 37 2.85 -6.24 -2.14
CA TYR A 37 3.00 -4.80 -2.03
C TYR A 37 2.87 -4.14 -3.39
N GLN A 38 2.21 -3.00 -3.43
CA GLN A 38 2.13 -2.16 -4.61
C GLN A 38 2.34 -0.71 -4.21
N GLN A 39 3.22 -0.06 -4.95
CA GLN A 39 3.28 1.38 -5.06
C GLN A 39 3.47 1.73 -6.54
N TRP A 40 2.73 2.74 -7.00
CA TRP A 40 3.00 3.39 -8.27
C TRP A 40 2.53 4.84 -8.21
N SER A 41 3.46 5.79 -8.33
CA SER A 41 3.19 7.20 -8.10
C SER A 41 2.56 7.39 -6.71
N THR A 42 1.40 8.02 -6.60
CA THR A 42 0.67 8.17 -5.33
C THR A 42 -0.32 7.04 -5.06
N ASN A 43 -0.43 6.03 -5.93
CA ASN A 43 -1.30 4.88 -5.70
C ASN A 43 -0.56 3.82 -4.88
N ARG A 44 -1.29 3.21 -3.95
CA ARG A 44 -0.73 2.28 -2.98
C ARG A 44 -1.72 1.18 -2.66
N ALA A 45 -1.22 -0.05 -2.52
CA ALA A 45 -2.02 -1.19 -2.11
C ALA A 45 -1.17 -2.25 -1.40
N LEU A 46 -1.82 -3.02 -0.53
CA LEU A 46 -1.25 -4.21 0.08
C LEU A 46 -2.30 -5.33 0.06
N PHE A 47 -1.91 -6.52 -0.37
CA PHE A 47 -2.70 -7.73 -0.20
C PHE A 47 -2.06 -8.58 0.89
N LYS A 48 -2.84 -9.09 1.83
CA LYS A 48 -2.38 -10.00 2.89
C LYS A 48 -3.51 -10.92 3.30
N GLY A 49 -3.31 -12.23 3.14
CA GLY A 49 -4.38 -13.22 3.30
C GLY A 49 -5.58 -12.90 2.39
N ASP A 50 -6.77 -12.81 2.98
CA ASP A 50 -8.02 -12.57 2.27
C ASP A 50 -8.31 -11.08 2.02
N TYR A 51 -7.44 -10.19 2.52
CA TYR A 51 -7.70 -8.76 2.53
C TYR A 51 -6.78 -7.99 1.58
N LYS A 52 -7.30 -6.87 1.09
CA LYS A 52 -6.56 -5.84 0.38
C LYS A 52 -6.82 -4.49 1.04
N ILE A 53 -5.78 -3.70 1.27
CA ILE A 53 -5.93 -2.25 1.42
C ILE A 53 -5.54 -1.56 0.11
N SER A 54 -6.26 -0.49 -0.23
CA SER A 54 -6.02 0.29 -1.44
C SER A 54 -6.22 1.77 -1.15
N SER A 55 -5.39 2.61 -1.75
CA SER A 55 -5.58 4.06 -1.77
C SER A 55 -5.18 4.57 -3.16
N PHE A 56 -6.17 5.17 -3.82
CA PHE A 56 -6.01 5.77 -5.14
C PHE A 56 -5.53 7.20 -4.97
N ARG A 57 -4.44 7.58 -5.65
CA ARG A 57 -3.87 8.93 -5.65
C ARG A 57 -3.60 9.54 -4.25
N ALA A 58 -3.12 8.72 -3.31
CA ALA A 58 -2.91 9.12 -1.92
C ALA A 58 -4.18 9.59 -1.18
N ASN A 59 -5.37 9.22 -1.69
CA ASN A 59 -6.62 9.38 -0.95
C ASN A 59 -6.64 8.47 0.28
N GLU A 60 -7.77 8.46 0.97
CA GLU A 60 -8.02 7.57 2.10
C GLU A 60 -7.74 6.11 1.76
N TRP A 61 -7.21 5.40 2.75
CA TRP A 61 -7.09 3.95 2.68
C TRP A 61 -8.46 3.31 2.85
N GLU A 62 -8.73 2.30 2.04
CA GLU A 62 -9.92 1.48 2.11
C GLU A 62 -9.53 0.02 2.30
N LEU A 63 -10.37 -0.76 2.97
CA LEU A 63 -10.14 -2.18 3.23
C LEU A 63 -11.19 -3.02 2.50
N TYR A 64 -10.74 -4.07 1.82
CA TYR A 64 -11.60 -4.98 1.07
C TYR A 64 -11.29 -6.43 1.45
N ASN A 65 -12.32 -7.27 1.57
CA ASN A 65 -12.15 -8.72 1.58
C ASN A 65 -12.20 -9.21 0.11
N ILE A 66 -11.05 -9.51 -0.48
CA ILE A 66 -10.95 -9.88 -1.90
C ILE A 66 -11.43 -11.30 -2.20
N THR A 67 -11.64 -12.15 -1.18
CA THR A 67 -12.23 -13.47 -1.38
C THR A 67 -13.75 -13.41 -1.56
N GLU A 68 -14.40 -12.45 -0.91
CA GLU A 68 -15.84 -12.23 -0.96
C GLU A 68 -16.23 -11.13 -1.96
N ASP A 69 -15.39 -10.11 -2.12
CA ASP A 69 -15.61 -8.95 -2.99
C ASP A 69 -14.37 -8.67 -3.85
N ARG A 70 -14.27 -9.40 -4.96
CA ARG A 70 -13.20 -9.22 -5.95
C ARG A 70 -13.27 -7.88 -6.69
N SER A 71 -14.39 -7.17 -6.59
CA SER A 71 -14.64 -5.89 -7.26
C SER A 71 -14.34 -4.67 -6.41
N GLU A 72 -13.97 -4.86 -5.14
CA GLU A 72 -13.57 -3.77 -4.23
C GLU A 72 -14.66 -2.70 -4.08
N LEU A 73 -15.91 -3.14 -3.88
CA LEU A 73 -17.08 -2.27 -3.77
C LEU A 73 -17.48 -1.97 -2.33
N LYS A 74 -17.19 -2.88 -1.39
CA LYS A 74 -17.55 -2.71 0.03
C LYS A 74 -16.31 -2.41 0.88
N ASN A 75 -16.12 -1.14 1.21
CA ASN A 75 -15.09 -0.71 2.15
C ASN A 75 -15.41 -1.15 3.59
N LEU A 76 -14.53 -1.96 4.17
CA LEU A 76 -14.64 -2.57 5.51
C LEU A 76 -13.78 -1.86 6.57
N ALA A 77 -13.10 -0.76 6.27
CA ALA A 77 -12.12 -0.16 7.18
C ALA A 77 -12.73 0.18 8.55
N LYS A 78 -13.96 0.71 8.58
CA LYS A 78 -14.71 1.00 9.82
C LYS A 78 -15.27 -0.25 10.51
N GLU A 79 -15.57 -1.30 9.76
CA GLU A 79 -16.10 -2.56 10.30
C GLU A 79 -14.99 -3.45 10.89
N LYS A 80 -13.75 -3.32 10.39
CA LYS A 80 -12.59 -4.13 10.78
C LYS A 80 -11.34 -3.25 11.05
N PRO A 81 -11.39 -2.32 12.02
CA PRO A 81 -10.34 -1.33 12.24
C PRO A 81 -8.99 -1.94 12.66
N GLY A 82 -9.00 -3.09 13.36
CA GLY A 82 -7.76 -3.78 13.75
C GLY A 82 -6.98 -4.32 12.54
N ILE A 83 -7.67 -5.00 11.61
CA ILE A 83 -7.07 -5.52 10.37
C ILE A 83 -6.61 -4.36 9.49
N PHE A 84 -7.46 -3.33 9.38
CA PHE A 84 -7.13 -2.13 8.63
C PHE A 84 -5.83 -1.48 9.12
N LYS A 85 -5.72 -1.26 10.44
CA LYS A 85 -4.53 -0.65 11.06
C LYS A 85 -3.27 -1.48 10.79
N GLU A 86 -3.34 -2.79 11.07
CA GLU A 86 -2.23 -3.72 10.87
C GLU A 86 -1.73 -3.66 9.43
N MET A 87 -2.63 -3.69 8.44
CA MET A 87 -2.24 -3.69 7.04
C MET A 87 -1.63 -2.35 6.59
N VAL A 88 -2.14 -1.21 7.10
CA VAL A 88 -1.57 0.11 6.77
C VAL A 88 -0.17 0.26 7.37
N GLU A 89 0.02 -0.17 8.61
CA GLU A 89 1.34 -0.20 9.27
C GLU A 89 2.29 -1.13 8.52
N TYR A 90 1.83 -2.32 8.10
CA TYR A 90 2.62 -3.26 7.32
C TYR A 90 3.03 -2.70 5.96
N TRP A 91 2.12 -2.02 5.25
CA TRP A 91 2.46 -1.36 3.98
C TRP A 91 3.52 -0.28 4.20
N ARG A 92 3.39 0.52 5.26
CA ARG A 92 4.35 1.58 5.60
C ARG A 92 5.73 1.00 5.91
N ASP A 93 5.79 -0.08 6.68
CA ASP A 93 7.05 -0.75 7.01
C ASP A 93 7.80 -1.22 5.75
N ILE A 94 7.10 -1.89 4.82
CA ILE A 94 7.68 -2.27 3.53
C ILE A 94 8.15 -1.04 2.76
N ALA A 95 7.30 -0.01 2.68
CA ALA A 95 7.58 1.21 1.92
C ALA A 95 8.85 1.92 2.42
N GLU A 96 9.07 1.96 3.74
CA GLU A 96 10.20 2.64 4.37
C GLU A 96 11.47 1.78 4.35
N ASN A 97 11.34 0.50 4.73
CA ASN A 97 12.48 -0.35 5.04
C ASN A 97 12.91 -1.29 3.91
N ILE A 98 12.06 -1.51 2.89
CA ILE A 98 12.34 -2.40 1.76
C ILE A 98 12.33 -1.63 0.45
N ASP A 99 11.25 -0.89 0.16
CA ASP A 99 11.12 -0.09 -1.08
C ASP A 99 11.88 1.25 -1.00
N HIS A 100 12.28 1.66 0.22
CA HIS A 100 13.00 2.89 0.49
C HIS A 100 12.36 4.12 -0.14
N LEU A 101 11.03 4.21 -0.07
CA LEU A 101 10.30 5.36 -0.57
C LEU A 101 10.73 6.64 0.15
N PRO A 102 10.86 7.77 -0.56
CA PRO A 102 11.11 9.04 0.09
C PRO A 102 9.94 9.43 0.99
N ASP A 103 10.21 10.12 2.09
CA ASP A 103 9.21 10.57 3.08
C ASP A 103 7.98 11.24 2.46
N GLN A 104 8.20 11.97 1.35
CA GLN A 104 7.11 12.62 0.63
C GLN A 104 6.05 11.61 0.14
N LEU A 105 6.43 10.39 -0.25
CA LEU A 105 5.48 9.38 -0.70
C LEU A 105 4.95 8.49 0.44
N LEU A 106 5.59 8.54 1.61
CA LEU A 106 5.07 7.92 2.83
C LEU A 106 3.91 8.74 3.43
N PHE A 107 3.98 10.07 3.34
CA PHE A 107 3.07 10.99 4.04
C PHE A 107 2.32 12.02 3.17
N LYS A 108 2.69 12.30 1.91
CA LYS A 108 2.05 13.42 1.18
C LYS A 108 0.61 13.16 0.76
N LEU A 109 -0.19 14.06 1.27
CA LEU A 109 -1.45 14.60 0.79
C LEU A 109 -1.14 15.58 -0.37
N PRO A 110 -2.05 15.76 -1.34
CA PRO A 110 -1.70 16.31 -2.65
C PRO A 110 -1.12 17.72 -2.58
N SER A 111 -0.16 17.97 -3.47
CA SER A 111 0.38 19.30 -3.73
C SER A 111 -0.42 19.99 -4.83
N ASP A 112 -0.55 21.31 -4.73
CA ASP A 112 -1.16 22.22 -5.70
C ASP A 112 -0.67 21.99 -7.16
N GLU A 113 0.57 21.52 -7.37
CA GLU A 113 1.10 21.17 -8.71
C GLU A 113 0.36 20.01 -9.42
N LEU A 114 -0.24 19.08 -8.67
CA LEU A 114 -0.98 17.96 -9.27
C LEU A 114 -2.39 18.39 -9.73
N GLU A 115 -2.99 19.38 -9.07
CA GLU A 115 -4.24 20.01 -9.48
C GLU A 115 -4.06 20.79 -10.79
N GLU A 116 -2.98 21.56 -10.92
CA GLU A 116 -2.71 22.35 -12.12
C GLU A 116 -2.52 21.49 -13.38
N LYS A 117 -1.90 20.32 -13.24
CA LYS A 117 -1.59 19.43 -14.37
C LYS A 117 -2.76 18.58 -14.86
N TRP A 118 -3.80 18.38 -14.04
CA TRP A 118 -4.91 17.47 -14.33
C TRP A 118 -6.31 18.02 -13.98
N GLY A 119 -6.42 19.34 -13.78
CA GLY A 119 -7.49 20.06 -13.09
C GLY A 119 -8.92 20.00 -13.62
N ASP A 120 -9.23 19.20 -14.64
CA ASP A 120 -10.58 19.17 -15.23
C ASP A 120 -11.35 17.86 -14.97
N ARG A 121 -10.81 16.89 -14.22
CA ARG A 121 -11.52 15.61 -13.97
C ARG A 121 -12.07 15.37 -12.58
N TYR A 122 -11.66 16.12 -11.55
CA TYR A 122 -12.05 15.82 -10.18
C TYR A 122 -12.04 17.08 -9.35
N ASN A 123 -13.22 17.47 -8.87
CA ASN A 123 -13.43 18.59 -7.96
C ASN A 123 -13.78 17.97 -6.61
N ASP A 124 -12.84 17.91 -5.67
CA ASP A 124 -13.08 17.35 -4.33
C ASP A 124 -12.29 18.15 -3.28
N ASP A 125 -13.02 19.01 -2.55
CA ASP A 125 -12.58 19.74 -1.35
C ASP A 125 -12.09 18.82 -0.19
N ILE A 126 -12.08 17.51 -0.39
CA ILE A 126 -11.71 16.48 0.60
C ILE A 126 -10.18 16.29 0.69
N LEU A 127 -9.43 16.76 -0.31
CA LEU A 127 -8.04 16.37 -0.51
C LEU A 127 -6.98 17.33 0.07
N LYS A 128 -7.35 18.30 0.91
CA LYS A 128 -6.34 19.20 1.50
C LYS A 128 -5.50 18.48 2.57
N PRO A 129 -4.20 18.78 2.70
CA PRO A 129 -3.36 18.18 3.73
C PRO A 129 -3.93 18.34 5.15
N GLU A 130 -4.46 19.52 5.44
CA GLU A 130 -5.11 19.84 6.71
C GLU A 130 -6.45 19.10 6.91
N SER A 131 -7.15 18.71 5.83
CA SER A 131 -8.40 17.95 5.93
C SER A 131 -8.15 16.47 6.19
N ILE A 132 -7.10 15.88 5.63
CA ILE A 132 -6.83 14.45 5.79
C ILE A 132 -6.16 14.15 7.14
N GLU A 133 -5.25 15.00 7.64
CA GLU A 133 -4.71 14.85 9.00
C GLU A 133 -5.82 15.02 10.06
N ASN A 134 -6.68 16.04 9.90
CA ASN A 134 -7.85 16.21 10.76
C ASN A 134 -8.85 15.06 10.60
N PHE A 135 -9.03 14.51 9.39
CA PHE A 135 -9.92 13.38 9.15
C PHE A 135 -9.43 12.11 9.85
N TYR A 136 -8.16 11.72 9.71
CA TYR A 136 -7.65 10.53 10.40
C TYR A 136 -7.73 10.67 11.93
N LYS A 137 -7.46 11.86 12.46
CA LYS A 137 -7.66 12.17 13.90
C LYS A 137 -9.13 12.16 14.32
N ASN A 138 -10.06 12.60 13.46
CA ASN A 138 -11.49 12.70 13.78
C ASN A 138 -12.29 11.41 13.53
N VAL A 139 -11.92 10.62 12.52
CA VAL A 139 -12.61 9.39 12.11
C VAL A 139 -12.04 8.16 12.80
N TYR A 140 -10.75 8.19 13.16
CA TYR A 140 -10.10 7.12 13.91
C TYR A 140 -9.32 7.64 15.12
N PRO A 141 -9.99 8.31 16.07
CA PRO A 141 -9.35 8.94 17.22
C PRO A 141 -8.58 7.95 18.11
N ASP A 142 -8.99 6.68 18.13
CA ASP A 142 -8.41 5.62 18.97
C ASP A 142 -7.17 4.95 18.36
N LEU A 143 -6.82 5.25 17.09
CA LEU A 143 -5.71 4.58 16.40
C LEU A 143 -4.33 5.18 16.73
N GLY A 144 -4.28 6.32 17.43
CA GLY A 144 -3.04 6.85 18.03
C GLY A 144 -1.95 7.24 17.04
N PHE A 145 -2.31 7.69 15.83
CA PHE A 145 -1.35 8.19 14.86
C PHE A 145 -0.67 9.46 15.38
N GLU A 146 0.55 9.34 15.90
CA GLU A 146 1.42 10.49 16.15
C GLU A 146 2.10 10.88 14.83
N VAL A 147 1.84 12.11 14.39
CA VAL A 147 2.60 12.73 13.31
C VAL A 147 3.77 13.44 13.99
N GLU A 148 4.95 12.83 13.97
CA GLU A 148 6.16 13.60 14.27
C GLU A 148 6.34 14.65 13.17
N LYS A 149 6.60 15.89 13.61
CA LYS A 149 6.67 17.09 12.78
C LYS A 149 7.78 17.05 11.75
#